data_AF-A0A3D0RAR7-F1
#
_entry.id   AF-A0A3D0RAR7-F1
#
_cell.length_a   1.000
_cell.length_b   1.000
_cell.length_c   1.000
_cell.angle_alpha   90.00
_cell.angle_beta   90.00
_cell.angle_gamma   90.00
#
_symmetry.space_group_name_H-M   'P 1'
#
loop_
_entity.id
_entity.type
_entity.pdbx_description
1 polymer ?
#
loop_
_entity_poly.entity_id
_entity_poly.type
_entity_poly.pdbx_seq_one_letter_code
_entity_poly.pdbx_strand_id
1 'polypeptide(L)' 'MMLGNGFEIAAGAPRYLRHAKTAALAPHGFFSAEGGISTGIYASLNCGYGSADDPALVSQ' A
#
# COMPACT_ATOMS: atom_id res chain seq x y z
N MET A 1 -5.53 -8.91 12.48
CA MET A 1 -6.03 -10.27 12.22
C MET A 1 -4.90 -11.06 11.59
N MET A 2 -4.46 -12.16 12.20
CA MET A 2 -3.48 -13.06 11.60
C MET A 2 -4.17 -13.93 10.56
N LEU A 3 -3.72 -13.84 9.31
CA LEU A 3 -4.07 -14.80 8.28
C LEU A 3 -3.13 -15.99 8.52
N GLY A 4 -3.62 -17.24 8.54
CA GLY A 4 -2.87 -18.44 8.97
C GLY A 4 -1.58 -18.78 8.19
N ASN A 5 -1.10 -17.89 7.33
CA ASN A 5 0.10 -17.97 6.50
C ASN A 5 1.25 -17.05 6.97
N GLY A 6 1.15 -16.46 8.18
CA GLY A 6 2.17 -15.57 8.74
C GLY A 6 2.08 -14.11 8.29
N PHE A 7 1.10 -13.79 7.44
CA PHE A 7 0.77 -12.42 7.09
C PHE A 7 -0.27 -11.83 8.04
N GLU A 8 -0.13 -10.54 8.28
CA GLU A 8 -1.09 -9.74 9.01
C GLU A 8 -1.32 -8.40 8.29
N ILE A 9 -2.52 -7.87 8.46
CA ILE A 9 -2.85 -6.51 8.01
C ILE A 9 -2.31 -5.54 9.06
N ALA A 10 -1.34 -4.72 8.67
CA ALA A 10 -0.82 -3.65 9.49
C ALA A 10 -1.90 -2.57 9.71
N ALA A 11 -1.96 -2.04 10.94
CA ALA A 11 -2.79 -0.89 11.25
C ALA A 11 -2.16 0.39 10.68
N GLY A 12 -2.97 1.26 10.07
CA GLY A 12 -2.52 2.51 9.45
C GLY A 12 -3.33 2.89 8.21
N ALA A 13 -3.10 4.08 7.69
CA ALA A 13 -3.58 4.54 6.39
C ALA A 13 -2.36 4.95 5.54
N PRO A 14 -2.07 4.28 4.42
CA PRO A 14 -2.78 3.13 3.85
C PRO A 14 -2.51 1.82 4.62
N ARG A 15 -3.49 0.91 4.61
CA ARG A 15 -3.32 -0.45 5.16
C ARG A 15 -2.47 -1.27 4.21
N TYR A 16 -1.60 -2.13 4.77
CA TYR A 16 -0.79 -3.04 3.98
C TYR A 16 -0.69 -4.41 4.66
N LEU A 17 -0.54 -5.44 3.82
CA LEU A 17 -0.20 -6.79 4.28
C LEU A 17 1.30 -6.85 4.55
N ARG A 18 1.68 -7.39 5.70
CA ARG A 18 3.10 -7.62 6.06
C ARG A 18 3.29 -8.99 6.67
N HIS A 19 4.52 -9.51 6.61
CA HIS A 19 4.88 -10.76 7.26
C HIS A 19 5.55 -10.49 8.62
N ALA A 20 4.88 -10.87 9.72
CA ALA A 20 5.27 -10.46 11.07
C ALA A 20 6.68 -10.94 11.48
N LYS A 21 7.05 -12.15 11.06
CA LYS A 21 8.34 -12.78 11.42
C LYS A 21 9.55 -12.05 10.84
N THR A 22 9.39 -11.41 9.68
CA THR A 22 10.49 -10.76 8.94
C THR A 22 10.46 -9.24 9.05
N ALA A 23 9.38 -8.65 9.59
CA ALA A 23 9.18 -7.21 9.65
C ALA A 23 10.29 -6.44 10.40
N ALA A 24 10.88 -7.04 11.44
CA ALA A 24 11.98 -6.42 12.19
C ALA A 24 13.34 -6.48 11.46
N LEU A 25 13.50 -7.40 10.50
CA LEU A 25 14.73 -7.56 9.73
C LEU A 25 14.70 -6.72 8.45
N ALA A 26 13.55 -6.69 7.79
CA ALA A 26 13.31 -5.92 6.59
C ALA A 26 11.85 -5.42 6.62
N PRO A 27 11.60 -4.11 6.70
CA PRO A 27 10.26 -3.56 6.51
C PRO A 27 9.81 -3.80 5.06
N HIS A 28 8.72 -4.56 4.89
CA HIS A 28 8.13 -4.85 3.59
C HIS A 28 6.64 -5.07 3.74
N GLY A 29 5.92 -4.98 2.63
CA GLY A 29 4.52 -5.30 2.57
C GLY A 29 3.92 -5.09 1.19
N PHE A 30 2.64 -5.45 1.07
CA PHE A 30 1.82 -5.23 -0.12
C PHE A 30 0.68 -4.30 0.25
N PHE A 31 0.62 -3.14 -0.40
CA PHE A 31 -0.48 -2.19 -0.25
C PHE A 31 -1.70 -2.66 -1.05
N SER A 32 -2.89 -2.23 -0.61
CA SER A 32 -4.09 -2.27 -1.46
C SER A 32 -4.17 -1.02 -2.33
N ALA A 33 -5.22 -0.90 -3.14
CA ALA A 33 -5.51 0.32 -3.90
C ALA A 33 -6.19 1.42 -3.07
N GLU A 34 -6.41 1.22 -1.77
CA GLU A 34 -7.13 2.15 -0.88
C GLU A 34 -6.18 3.11 -0.15
N GLY A 35 -6.70 4.28 0.24
CA GLY A 35 -5.99 5.22 1.12
C GLY A 35 -5.03 6.16 0.40
N GLY A 36 -5.12 6.27 -0.92
CA GLY A 36 -4.45 7.32 -1.69
C GLY A 36 -5.37 8.49 -2.00
N ILE A 37 -4.89 9.38 -2.88
CA ILE A 37 -5.56 10.63 -3.24
C ILE A 37 -5.86 10.76 -4.73
N SER A 38 -5.41 9.82 -5.56
CA SER A 38 -5.75 9.79 -6.99
C SER A 38 -7.24 9.58 -7.18
N THR A 39 -7.76 10.00 -8.34
CA THR A 39 -9.19 9.96 -8.66
C THR A 39 -9.45 9.33 -10.03
N GLY A 40 -10.74 9.13 -10.37
CA GLY A 40 -11.13 8.56 -11.66
C GLY A 40 -10.61 7.13 -11.83
N ILE A 41 -10.02 6.83 -13.00
CA ILE A 41 -9.47 5.49 -13.29
C ILE A 41 -8.26 5.12 -12.43
N TYR A 42 -7.63 6.11 -11.79
CA TYR A 42 -6.47 5.92 -10.91
C TYR A 42 -6.85 5.88 -9.43
N ALA A 43 -8.14 6.02 -9.10
CA ALA A 43 -8.58 5.99 -7.71
C ALA A 43 -8.16 4.67 -7.03
N SER A 44 -7.45 4.66 -5.88
CA SER A 44 -7.01 5.79 -5.05
C SER A 44 -5.49 5.86 -4.81
N LEU A 45 -4.83 4.75 -4.47
CA LEU A 45 -3.40 4.72 -4.13
C LEU A 45 -2.54 4.32 -5.35
N ASN A 46 -2.49 5.21 -6.34
CA ASN A 46 -1.63 5.02 -7.50
C ASN A 46 -0.17 5.36 -7.17
N CYS A 47 0.73 4.39 -7.31
CA CYS A 47 2.18 4.59 -7.13
C CYS A 47 2.95 4.58 -8.46
N GLY A 48 2.25 4.60 -9.60
CA GLY A 48 2.84 4.50 -10.92
C GLY A 48 3.35 5.85 -11.44
N TYR A 49 4.63 6.17 -11.21
CA TYR A 49 5.27 7.38 -11.75
C TYR A 49 5.22 7.49 -13.28
N GLY A 50 5.06 6.38 -14.00
CA GLY A 50 4.89 6.35 -15.46
C GLY A 50 3.43 6.30 -15.93
N SER A 51 2.46 6.40 -15.03
CA SER A 51 1.04 6.51 -15.39
C SER A 51 0.72 7.89 -15.97
N ALA A 52 -0.43 8.03 -16.64
CA ALA A 52 -0.94 9.33 -17.09
C ALA A 52 -1.82 10.01 -16.02
N ASP A 53 -1.53 9.75 -14.74
CA ASP A 53 -2.14 10.45 -13.61
C ASP A 53 -1.42 11.78 -13.36
N ASP A 54 -1.98 12.63 -12.50
CA ASP A 54 -1.31 13.85 -12.06
C ASP A 54 -0.05 13.48 -11.23
N PRO A 55 1.17 13.87 -11.65
CA PRO A 55 2.39 13.56 -10.93
C PRO A 55 2.41 14.07 -9.48
N ALA A 56 1.68 15.16 -9.18
CA ALA A 56 1.56 15.66 -7.82
C ALA A 56 0.77 14.71 -6.91
N LEU A 57 -0.19 13.95 -7.46
CA LEU A 57 -0.95 12.96 -6.70
C LEU A 57 -0.13 11.69 -6.43
N VAL A 58 0.76 11.31 -7.34
CA VAL A 58 1.60 10.11 -7.26
C VAL A 58 2.84 10.29 -6.36
N SER A 59 3.31 11.53 -6.18
CA SER A 59 4.56 11.86 -5.47
C SER A 59 4.40 12.31 -4.01
N GLN A 60 3.25 12.02 -3.38
CA GLN A 60 2.97 12.33 -1.97
C GLN A 60 3.71 11.43 -0.98
#